data_AF-A0A7S2YEX2-F1
#
_entry.id   AF-A0A7S2YEX2-F1
#
_cell.length_a   1.000
_cell.length_b   1.000
_cell.length_c   1.000
_cell.angle_alpha   90.00
_cell.angle_beta   90.00
_cell.angle_gamma   90.00
#
_symmetry.space_group_name_H-M   'P 1'
#
loop_
_entity.id
_entity.type
_entity.pdbx_description
1 polymer ?
#
loop_
_entity_poly.entity_id
_entity_poly.type
_entity_poly.pdbx_seq_one_letter_code
_entity_poly.pdbx_strand_id
1 'polypeptide(L)'
;MTLSLWHPCTLSMLCLAATTMGIAQGFSLSHAKSVRCVERSITPSDAFQSPTCRTSRRSMSTSTFTQLSMSLKPAAIPLMDSGKALARTGELLIDVTTALDLYGGGLSAAGAEMRNAGDSVAQAAASARFKTGTELVIDELRESGTCLLAGAEKLQRAVEEAQQDEDPQLAEVIASMAPLLSSCGSLLEEAGYTILRREAPGVTGQKMQQAGICLQQLADILPQLKEGDDNAILSGQRLTYAAQQMTLAGDQLQGKVQPKSGKSWLKGGM
;
A
#
# COMPACT_ATOMS: atom_id res chain seq x y z
N MET A 1 -75.71 -9.54 9.15
CA MET A 1 -74.89 -9.66 10.38
C MET A 1 -74.68 -11.16 10.60
N THR A 2 -73.63 -11.76 10.02
CA THR A 2 -72.29 -11.99 10.63
C THR A 2 -72.40 -12.77 11.94
N LEU A 3 -71.71 -13.89 12.21
CA LEU A 3 -70.67 -14.65 11.54
C LEU A 3 -70.63 -16.04 12.23
N SER A 4 -70.23 -17.05 11.47
CA SER A 4 -70.06 -18.46 11.84
C SER A 4 -68.96 -18.70 12.88
N LEU A 5 -69.26 -19.59 13.83
CA LEU A 5 -68.33 -20.21 14.78
C LEU A 5 -67.20 -20.99 14.05
N TRP A 6 -65.95 -20.73 14.42
CA TRP A 6 -64.79 -21.55 14.07
C TRP A 6 -64.30 -22.30 15.31
N HIS A 7 -64.11 -23.61 15.17
CA HIS A 7 -63.39 -24.47 16.10
C HIS A 7 -61.87 -24.34 15.91
N PRO A 8 -61.05 -24.55 16.97
CA PRO A 8 -59.61 -24.73 16.85
C PRO A 8 -59.28 -26.22 16.63
N CYS A 9 -58.49 -26.51 15.59
CA CYS A 9 -57.86 -27.81 15.41
C CYS A 9 -56.35 -27.70 15.66
N THR A 10 -55.88 -28.63 16.48
CA THR A 10 -54.53 -28.96 16.94
C THR A 10 -53.59 -29.47 15.83
N LEU A 11 -52.31 -29.67 16.22
CA LEU A 11 -51.16 -30.29 15.52
C LEU A 11 -50.17 -29.30 14.89
N SER A 12 -48.85 -29.45 14.98
CA SER A 12 -48.00 -30.51 15.55
C SER A 12 -46.63 -29.92 15.88
N MET A 13 -46.07 -30.33 17.01
CA MET A 13 -44.62 -30.33 17.24
C MET A 13 -43.93 -31.15 16.15
N LEU A 14 -42.83 -30.62 15.62
CA LEU A 14 -41.80 -31.40 14.96
C LEU A 14 -40.44 -30.95 15.49
N CYS A 15 -39.93 -31.77 16.40
CA CYS A 15 -38.51 -31.85 16.72
C CYS A 15 -37.77 -32.30 15.46
N LEU A 16 -36.73 -31.56 15.05
CA LEU A 16 -35.67 -32.13 14.26
C LEU A 16 -34.34 -31.89 14.99
N ALA A 17 -33.81 -32.99 15.52
CA ALA A 17 -32.46 -33.08 16.02
C ALA A 17 -31.50 -33.12 14.83
N ALA A 18 -30.43 -32.32 14.87
CA ALA A 18 -29.27 -32.47 13.99
C ALA A 18 -28.00 -32.54 14.83
N THR A 19 -27.65 -33.79 15.09
CA THR A 19 -26.36 -34.42 15.33
C THR A 19 -25.11 -33.54 15.23
N THR A 20 -24.39 -33.48 16.36
CA THR A 20 -22.96 -33.20 16.47
C THR A 20 -22.11 -34.24 15.73
N MET A 21 -21.25 -33.80 14.81
CA MET A 21 -19.99 -34.49 14.51
C MET A 21 -18.88 -33.46 14.34
N GLY A 22 -17.92 -33.50 15.27
CA GLY A 22 -16.69 -32.73 15.17
C GLY A 22 -15.76 -33.32 14.12
N ILE A 23 -15.06 -32.43 13.43
CA ILE A 23 -13.78 -32.75 12.81
C ILE A 23 -12.84 -31.60 13.19
N ALA A 24 -11.95 -31.92 14.14
CA ALA A 24 -10.74 -31.16 14.39
C ALA A 24 -9.79 -31.41 13.21
N GLN A 25 -9.41 -30.36 12.49
CA GLN A 25 -8.18 -30.35 11.70
C GLN A 25 -7.41 -29.08 12.02
N GLY A 26 -6.33 -29.27 12.78
CA GLY A 26 -5.37 -28.22 13.07
C GLY A 26 -4.63 -27.82 11.80
N PHE A 27 -4.68 -26.53 11.49
CA PHE A 27 -3.75 -25.94 10.55
C PHE A 27 -2.47 -25.55 11.28
N SER A 28 -1.42 -26.34 11.01
CA SER A 28 -0.06 -26.09 11.45
C SER A 28 0.48 -24.83 10.76
N LEU A 29 0.80 -23.82 11.57
CA LEU A 29 1.79 -22.81 11.19
C LEU A 29 3.11 -23.51 10.88
N SER A 30 3.67 -23.25 9.70
CA SER A 30 5.10 -23.00 9.44
C SER A 30 5.38 -23.27 7.97
N HIS A 31 5.72 -22.24 7.20
CA HIS A 31 6.70 -22.32 6.10
C HIS A 31 7.24 -20.92 5.81
N ALA A 32 8.20 -20.51 6.64
CA ALA A 32 9.12 -19.44 6.31
C ALA A 32 9.94 -19.88 5.08
N LYS A 33 9.81 -19.16 3.96
CA LYS A 33 10.73 -19.34 2.83
C LYS A 33 12.07 -18.68 3.16
N SER A 34 13.00 -19.55 3.53
CA SER A 34 14.43 -19.33 3.65
C SER A 34 15.02 -18.67 2.39
N VAL A 35 15.48 -17.43 2.53
CA VAL A 35 16.40 -16.78 1.58
C VAL A 35 17.77 -17.47 1.74
N ARG A 36 18.22 -18.20 0.72
CA ARG A 36 19.59 -18.72 0.67
C ARG A 36 20.53 -17.59 0.26
N CYS A 37 21.34 -17.10 1.19
CA CYS A 37 22.58 -16.39 0.89
C CYS A 37 23.52 -17.34 0.14
N VAL A 38 23.89 -16.99 -1.08
CA VAL A 38 25.01 -17.63 -1.78
C VAL A 38 26.29 -16.96 -1.27
N GLU A 39 26.97 -17.61 -0.33
CA GLU A 39 28.36 -17.32 -0.01
C GLU A 39 29.22 -17.66 -1.22
N ARG A 40 29.88 -16.66 -1.81
CA ARG A 40 31.04 -16.87 -2.67
C ARG A 40 32.30 -16.77 -1.83
N SER A 41 32.92 -17.92 -1.64
CA SER A 41 34.23 -18.11 -1.04
C SER A 41 35.31 -17.36 -1.82
N ILE A 42 36.08 -16.54 -1.11
CA ILE A 42 37.29 -15.87 -1.60
C ILE A 42 38.47 -16.82 -1.36
N THR A 43 39.28 -17.09 -2.38
CA THR A 43 40.61 -17.70 -2.24
C THR A 43 41.70 -16.64 -2.45
N PRO A 44 42.80 -16.65 -1.67
CA PRO A 44 43.91 -15.72 -1.82
C PRO A 44 45.10 -16.39 -2.56
N SER A 45 45.59 -15.73 -3.61
CA SER A 45 46.94 -15.89 -4.20
C SER A 45 47.00 -14.88 -5.37
N ASP A 46 48.02 -14.06 -5.62
CA ASP A 46 49.38 -13.98 -5.14
C ASP A 46 49.85 -12.52 -5.15
N ALA A 47 50.88 -12.25 -4.34
CA ALA A 47 51.59 -11.00 -4.26
C ALA A 47 52.40 -10.68 -5.53
N PHE A 48 52.42 -9.40 -5.94
CA PHE A 48 53.56 -8.84 -6.66
C PHE A 48 53.80 -7.39 -6.23
N GLN A 49 55.01 -7.13 -5.73
CA GLN A 49 55.47 -5.84 -5.24
C GLN A 49 56.08 -4.99 -6.39
N SER A 50 55.70 -3.70 -6.44
CA SER A 50 56.46 -2.46 -6.73
C SER A 50 57.40 -2.38 -7.97
N PRO A 51 57.53 -1.21 -8.68
CA PRO A 51 58.03 0.04 -8.08
C PRO A 51 57.48 1.38 -8.64
N THR A 52 57.84 2.43 -7.90
CA THR A 52 57.73 3.88 -8.11
C THR A 52 57.59 4.40 -9.55
N CYS A 53 56.57 5.25 -9.77
CA CYS A 53 56.66 6.33 -10.74
C CYS A 53 55.89 7.56 -10.22
N ARG A 54 56.65 8.55 -9.73
CA ARG A 54 56.17 9.93 -9.56
C ARG A 54 56.04 10.52 -10.96
N THR A 55 54.82 10.71 -11.42
CA THR A 55 54.51 11.60 -12.54
C THR A 55 53.42 12.57 -12.14
N SER A 56 53.79 13.84 -12.22
CA SER A 56 52.99 15.05 -12.14
C SER A 56 51.52 14.85 -12.54
N ARG A 57 50.59 14.80 -11.56
CA ARG A 57 49.19 15.06 -11.85
C ARG A 57 49.02 16.56 -12.00
N ARG A 58 49.03 16.98 -13.27
CA ARG A 58 48.29 18.16 -13.73
C ARG A 58 46.96 18.20 -12.99
N SER A 59 46.73 19.31 -12.31
CA SER A 59 45.41 19.78 -11.88
C SER A 59 44.44 19.67 -13.06
N MET A 60 43.74 18.55 -13.15
CA MET A 60 42.51 18.47 -13.91
C MET A 60 41.52 19.29 -13.09
N SER A 61 41.12 20.42 -13.66
CA SER A 61 39.94 21.16 -13.25
C SER A 61 38.84 20.15 -12.92
N THR A 62 38.46 20.11 -11.64
CA THR A 62 37.28 19.39 -11.15
C THR A 62 36.06 20.09 -11.75
N SER A 63 35.80 19.84 -13.03
CA SER A 63 34.56 20.23 -13.68
C SER A 63 33.48 19.39 -13.04
N THR A 64 32.81 20.01 -12.07
CA THR A 64 31.55 19.69 -11.43
C THR A 64 30.75 18.61 -12.16
N PHE A 65 31.11 17.34 -11.96
CA PHE A 65 30.19 16.25 -12.15
C PHE A 65 29.31 16.28 -10.90
N THR A 66 28.33 17.19 -10.90
CA THR A 66 27.20 17.17 -9.96
C THR A 66 26.45 15.88 -10.25
N GLN A 67 26.97 14.81 -9.65
CA GLN A 67 26.28 13.57 -9.42
C GLN A 67 25.07 13.97 -8.58
N LEU A 68 23.94 14.23 -9.25
CA LEU A 68 22.64 14.49 -8.65
C LEU A 68 22.31 13.24 -7.83
N SER A 69 22.77 13.23 -6.59
CA SER A 69 22.40 12.25 -5.59
C SER A 69 20.89 12.37 -5.44
N MET A 70 20.15 11.46 -6.09
CA MET A 70 18.71 11.28 -5.94
C MET A 70 18.41 10.94 -4.49
N SER A 71 18.29 11.96 -3.65
CA SER A 71 18.01 11.76 -2.24
C SER A 71 16.51 11.74 -2.04
N LEU A 72 15.95 10.56 -1.87
CA LEU A 72 14.55 10.35 -1.49
C LEU A 72 14.30 10.56 0.01
N LYS A 73 15.38 10.89 0.75
CA LYS A 73 15.36 11.09 2.21
C LYS A 73 14.31 12.09 2.70
N PRO A 74 14.08 13.24 2.04
CA PRO A 74 13.08 14.19 2.51
C PRO A 74 11.71 13.52 2.65
N ALA A 75 11.30 12.75 1.63
CA ALA A 75 10.01 12.09 1.55
C ALA A 75 9.87 10.81 2.39
N ALA A 76 10.95 10.29 2.95
CA ALA A 76 10.93 8.96 3.57
C ALA A 76 10.00 8.86 4.79
N ILE A 77 9.88 9.90 5.61
CA ILE A 77 8.97 9.88 6.77
C ILE A 77 7.49 9.95 6.32
N PRO A 78 7.05 10.96 5.55
CA PRO A 78 5.66 10.99 5.11
C PRO A 78 5.29 9.78 4.25
N LEU A 79 6.19 9.28 3.41
CA LEU A 79 5.91 8.07 2.62
C LEU A 79 5.70 6.84 3.52
N MET A 80 6.45 6.71 4.62
CA MET A 80 6.28 5.63 5.61
C MET A 80 4.91 5.73 6.29
N ASP A 81 4.54 6.93 6.72
CA ASP A 81 3.25 7.17 7.39
C ASP A 81 2.08 6.94 6.43
N SER A 82 2.25 7.30 5.15
CA SER A 82 1.30 7.01 4.09
C SER A 82 1.10 5.50 3.90
N GLY A 83 2.19 4.74 3.73
CA GLY A 83 2.12 3.29 3.51
C GLY A 83 1.43 2.56 4.66
N LYS A 84 1.77 2.88 5.91
CA LYS A 84 1.10 2.30 7.10
C LYS A 84 -0.38 2.62 7.17
N ALA A 85 -0.76 3.85 6.81
CA ALA A 85 -2.14 4.27 6.82
C ALA A 85 -2.94 3.58 5.71
N LEU A 86 -2.37 3.47 4.51
CA LEU A 86 -2.95 2.71 3.39
C LEU A 86 -3.11 1.23 3.76
N ALA A 87 -2.11 0.64 4.42
CA ALA A 87 -2.17 -0.75 4.87
C ALA A 87 -3.35 -0.96 5.83
N ARG A 88 -3.52 -0.03 6.78
CA ARG A 88 -4.62 -0.06 7.74
C ARG A 88 -5.98 0.18 7.09
N THR A 89 -6.06 1.01 6.05
CA THR A 89 -7.28 1.16 5.24
C THR A 89 -7.68 -0.18 4.61
N GLY A 90 -6.73 -0.92 4.05
CA GLY A 90 -7.00 -2.25 3.48
C GLY A 90 -7.56 -3.24 4.53
N GLU A 91 -7.00 -3.25 5.74
CA GLU A 91 -7.54 -4.05 6.86
C GLU A 91 -8.97 -3.65 7.24
N LEU A 92 -9.24 -2.35 7.37
CA LEU A 92 -10.58 -1.85 7.71
C LEU A 92 -11.59 -2.13 6.58
N LEU A 93 -11.17 -2.08 5.32
CA LEU A 93 -12.02 -2.43 4.19
C LEU A 93 -12.41 -3.91 4.23
N ILE A 94 -11.51 -4.80 4.63
CA ILE A 94 -11.83 -6.21 4.89
C ILE A 94 -12.86 -6.32 6.02
N ASP A 95 -12.72 -5.55 7.09
CA ASP A 95 -13.69 -5.55 8.20
C ASP A 95 -15.09 -5.06 7.72
N VAL A 96 -15.15 -4.03 6.86
CA VAL A 96 -16.41 -3.57 6.23
C VAL A 96 -17.08 -4.68 5.44
N THR A 97 -16.31 -5.53 4.75
CA THR A 97 -16.91 -6.65 3.98
C THR A 97 -17.64 -7.66 4.86
N THR A 98 -17.26 -7.77 6.14
CA THR A 98 -18.02 -8.59 7.10
C THR A 98 -19.38 -7.95 7.39
N ALA A 99 -19.44 -6.63 7.49
CA ALA A 99 -20.70 -5.93 7.69
C ALA A 99 -21.60 -5.96 6.45
N LEU A 100 -21.01 -6.06 5.25
CA LEU A 100 -21.74 -6.15 3.99
C LEU A 100 -22.12 -7.60 3.60
N ASP A 101 -21.79 -8.60 4.42
CA ASP A 101 -21.93 -10.03 4.09
C ASP A 101 -21.19 -10.45 2.80
N LEU A 102 -20.17 -9.68 2.39
CA LEU A 102 -19.30 -9.90 1.22
C LEU A 102 -17.90 -10.44 1.58
N TYR A 103 -17.74 -10.95 2.80
CA TYR A 103 -16.43 -11.43 3.26
C TYR A 103 -15.92 -12.60 2.39
N GLY A 104 -14.68 -12.51 1.95
CA GLY A 104 -14.07 -13.48 1.03
C GLY A 104 -14.40 -13.25 -0.46
N GLY A 105 -15.25 -12.28 -0.78
CA GLY A 105 -15.53 -11.84 -2.15
C GLY A 105 -14.50 -10.87 -2.73
N GLY A 106 -14.81 -10.31 -3.89
CA GLY A 106 -13.94 -9.38 -4.63
C GLY A 106 -13.54 -8.14 -3.83
N LEU A 107 -14.45 -7.58 -3.02
CA LEU A 107 -14.17 -6.37 -2.23
C LEU A 107 -13.17 -6.66 -1.11
N SER A 108 -13.30 -7.81 -0.45
CA SER A 108 -12.35 -8.27 0.58
C SER A 108 -10.97 -8.52 -0.02
N ALA A 109 -10.93 -9.14 -1.19
CA ALA A 109 -9.68 -9.38 -1.91
C ALA A 109 -9.02 -8.06 -2.37
N ALA A 110 -9.80 -7.06 -2.78
CA ALA A 110 -9.28 -5.73 -3.09
C ALA A 110 -8.70 -5.04 -1.84
N GLY A 111 -9.35 -5.17 -0.68
CA GLY A 111 -8.82 -4.71 0.61
C GLY A 111 -7.48 -5.37 0.98
N ALA A 112 -7.31 -6.66 0.70
CA ALA A 112 -6.04 -7.35 0.90
C ALA A 112 -4.92 -6.81 -0.01
N GLU A 113 -5.22 -6.48 -1.26
CA GLU A 113 -4.24 -5.86 -2.15
C GLU A 113 -3.88 -4.43 -1.74
N MET A 114 -4.85 -3.65 -1.26
CA MET A 114 -4.58 -2.33 -0.67
C MET A 114 -3.67 -2.44 0.55
N ARG A 115 -3.85 -3.48 1.36
CA ARG A 115 -2.98 -3.77 2.50
C ARG A 115 -1.54 -4.04 2.05
N ASN A 116 -1.37 -4.97 1.10
CA ASN A 116 -0.06 -5.33 0.54
C ASN A 116 0.64 -4.11 -0.06
N ALA A 117 -0.10 -3.30 -0.83
CA ALA A 117 0.41 -2.06 -1.39
C ALA A 117 0.92 -1.10 -0.31
N GLY A 118 0.15 -0.91 0.77
CA GLY A 118 0.56 -0.09 1.90
C GLY A 118 1.85 -0.58 2.57
N ASP A 119 1.97 -1.89 2.77
CA ASP A 119 3.18 -2.51 3.34
C ASP A 119 4.40 -2.29 2.42
N SER A 120 4.25 -2.43 1.10
CA SER A 120 5.32 -2.14 0.14
C SER A 120 5.69 -0.66 0.11
N VAL A 121 4.73 0.27 0.14
CA VAL A 121 5.03 1.72 0.25
C VAL A 121 5.83 2.02 1.53
N ALA A 122 5.47 1.39 2.66
CA ALA A 122 6.21 1.55 3.91
C ALA A 122 7.64 0.98 3.82
N GLN A 123 7.83 -0.15 3.12
CA GLN A 123 9.15 -0.74 2.88
C GLN A 123 10.02 0.13 1.94
N ALA A 124 9.42 0.68 0.88
CA ALA A 124 10.06 1.66 0.02
C ALA A 124 10.54 2.87 0.84
N ALA A 125 9.68 3.39 1.70
CA ALA A 125 9.99 4.52 2.57
C ALA A 125 11.12 4.21 3.57
N ALA A 126 11.14 2.99 4.14
CA ALA A 126 12.22 2.53 5.03
C ALA A 126 13.57 2.58 4.30
N SER A 127 13.59 2.08 3.06
CA SER A 127 14.77 2.02 2.20
C SER A 127 15.24 3.41 1.76
N ALA A 128 14.31 4.34 1.50
CA ALA A 128 14.60 5.72 1.12
C ALA A 128 15.39 6.53 2.17
N ARG A 129 15.37 6.10 3.44
CA ARG A 129 16.17 6.72 4.52
C ARG A 129 17.67 6.50 4.34
N PHE A 130 18.06 5.44 3.63
CA PHE A 130 19.44 5.04 3.42
C PHE A 130 19.90 5.40 2.00
N LYS A 131 21.19 5.77 1.84
CA LYS A 131 21.75 6.17 0.52
C LYS A 131 21.89 5.00 -0.46
N THR A 132 21.84 3.77 0.02
CA THR A 132 22.08 2.54 -0.76
C THR A 132 20.79 1.78 -1.09
N GLY A 133 19.62 2.25 -0.63
CA GLY A 133 18.36 1.52 -0.76
C GLY A 133 17.58 1.80 -2.04
N THR A 134 18.14 2.48 -3.04
CA THR A 134 17.38 2.93 -4.22
C THR A 134 16.75 1.79 -5.02
N GLU A 135 17.44 0.66 -5.17
CA GLU A 135 16.90 -0.52 -5.84
C GLU A 135 15.66 -1.06 -5.11
N LEU A 136 15.73 -1.17 -3.78
CA LEU A 136 14.58 -1.55 -2.95
C LEU A 136 13.43 -0.55 -3.06
N VAL A 137 13.72 0.76 -3.12
CA VAL A 137 12.66 1.76 -3.30
C VAL A 137 11.95 1.56 -4.65
N ILE A 138 12.69 1.26 -5.71
CA ILE A 138 12.11 1.03 -7.05
C ILE A 138 11.22 -0.21 -7.00
N ASP A 139 11.74 -1.33 -6.50
CA ASP A 139 11.02 -2.61 -6.49
C ASP A 139 9.75 -2.50 -5.67
N GLU A 140 9.82 -1.93 -4.46
CA GLU A 140 8.67 -1.82 -3.57
C GLU A 140 7.60 -0.81 -4.06
N LEU A 141 7.99 0.29 -4.72
CA LEU A 141 6.99 1.19 -5.32
C LEU A 141 6.26 0.53 -6.49
N ARG A 142 6.97 -0.27 -7.29
CA ARG A 142 6.37 -1.00 -8.42
C ARG A 142 5.53 -2.18 -7.94
N GLU A 143 5.94 -2.87 -6.88
CA GLU A 143 5.13 -3.91 -6.23
C GLU A 143 3.84 -3.30 -5.68
N SER A 144 3.92 -2.16 -4.98
CA SER A 144 2.73 -1.45 -4.54
C SER A 144 1.81 -1.08 -5.71
N GLY A 145 2.36 -0.63 -6.83
CA GLY A 145 1.58 -0.36 -8.04
C GLY A 145 0.85 -1.59 -8.55
N THR A 146 1.56 -2.72 -8.63
CA THR A 146 1.04 -4.03 -9.06
C THR A 146 -0.09 -4.52 -8.17
N CYS A 147 0.06 -4.40 -6.84
CA CYS A 147 -1.00 -4.74 -5.89
C CYS A 147 -2.25 -3.89 -6.14
N LEU A 148 -2.14 -2.57 -6.26
CA LEU A 148 -3.31 -1.71 -6.49
C LEU A 148 -4.00 -1.99 -7.82
N LEU A 149 -3.25 -2.27 -8.89
CA LEU A 149 -3.81 -2.71 -10.17
C LEU A 149 -4.57 -4.03 -10.02
N ALA A 150 -3.99 -5.02 -9.35
CA ALA A 150 -4.65 -6.28 -9.06
C ALA A 150 -5.87 -6.12 -8.14
N GLY A 151 -5.87 -5.10 -7.27
CA GLY A 151 -7.03 -4.70 -6.46
C GLY A 151 -8.16 -4.14 -7.32
N ALA A 152 -7.83 -3.31 -8.33
CA ALA A 152 -8.81 -2.74 -9.24
C ALA A 152 -9.52 -3.83 -10.08
N GLU A 153 -8.79 -4.85 -10.50
CA GLU A 153 -9.37 -6.03 -11.17
C GLU A 153 -10.32 -6.81 -10.25
N LYS A 154 -9.99 -6.94 -8.96
CA LYS A 154 -10.85 -7.61 -7.98
C LYS A 154 -12.12 -6.82 -7.67
N LEU A 155 -12.07 -5.48 -7.74
CA LEU A 155 -13.26 -4.64 -7.62
C LEU A 155 -14.26 -4.90 -8.75
N GLN A 156 -13.81 -5.27 -9.96
CA GLN A 156 -14.74 -5.65 -11.04
C GLN A 156 -15.57 -6.88 -10.66
N ARG A 157 -14.95 -7.88 -10.04
CA ARG A 157 -15.68 -9.06 -9.50
C ARG A 157 -16.63 -8.67 -8.38
N ALA A 158 -16.22 -7.74 -7.52
CA ALA A 158 -17.08 -7.24 -6.45
C ALA A 158 -18.34 -6.51 -6.97
N VAL A 159 -18.22 -5.82 -8.11
CA VAL A 159 -19.37 -5.23 -8.81
C VAL A 159 -20.31 -6.32 -9.31
N GLU A 160 -19.78 -7.38 -9.92
CA GLU A 160 -20.58 -8.53 -10.39
C GLU A 160 -21.28 -9.24 -9.23
N GLU A 161 -20.60 -9.43 -8.10
CA GLU A 161 -21.16 -9.99 -6.86
C GLU A 161 -22.32 -9.13 -6.34
N ALA A 162 -22.13 -7.82 -6.17
CA ALA A 162 -23.18 -6.91 -5.73
C ALA A 162 -24.38 -6.87 -6.69
N GLN A 163 -24.16 -7.01 -8.00
CA GLN A 163 -25.24 -7.12 -8.99
C GLN A 163 -26.02 -8.43 -8.88
N GLN A 164 -25.33 -9.54 -8.57
CA GLN A 164 -25.98 -10.84 -8.34
C GLN A 164 -26.82 -10.84 -7.05
N ASP A 165 -26.40 -10.08 -6.06
CA ASP A 165 -27.12 -9.86 -4.80
C ASP A 165 -28.24 -8.80 -4.91
N GLU A 166 -28.53 -8.32 -6.11
CA GLU A 166 -29.55 -7.31 -6.40
C GLU A 166 -29.33 -5.97 -5.65
N ASP A 167 -28.07 -5.61 -5.36
CA ASP A 167 -27.67 -4.34 -4.76
C ASP A 167 -26.97 -3.41 -5.79
N PRO A 168 -27.74 -2.72 -6.64
CA PRO A 168 -27.18 -1.84 -7.67
C PRO A 168 -26.49 -0.60 -7.07
N GLN A 169 -26.88 -0.17 -5.87
CA GLN A 169 -26.28 0.99 -5.22
C GLN A 169 -24.86 0.66 -4.76
N LEU A 170 -24.67 -0.48 -4.10
CA LEU A 170 -23.34 -0.95 -3.72
C LEU A 170 -22.47 -1.22 -4.95
N ALA A 171 -23.04 -1.83 -6.00
CA ALA A 171 -22.34 -2.05 -7.25
C ALA A 171 -21.81 -0.74 -7.88
N GLU A 172 -22.61 0.33 -7.88
CA GLU A 172 -22.20 1.65 -8.37
C GLU A 172 -21.07 2.25 -7.53
N VAL A 173 -21.18 2.19 -6.20
CA VAL A 173 -20.15 2.67 -5.28
C VAL A 173 -18.83 1.93 -5.52
N ILE A 174 -18.85 0.59 -5.57
CA ILE A 174 -17.67 -0.23 -5.84
C ILE A 174 -17.08 0.05 -7.22
N ALA A 175 -17.92 0.20 -8.25
CA ALA A 175 -17.47 0.50 -9.61
C ALA A 175 -16.70 1.83 -9.68
N SER A 176 -17.09 2.82 -8.88
CA SER A 176 -16.40 4.12 -8.82
C SER A 176 -14.99 4.05 -8.20
N MET A 177 -14.72 3.03 -7.38
CA MET A 177 -13.41 2.83 -6.73
C MET A 177 -12.34 2.30 -7.71
N ALA A 178 -12.73 1.41 -8.63
CA ALA A 178 -11.80 0.71 -9.53
C ALA A 178 -10.89 1.63 -10.37
N PRO A 179 -11.40 2.68 -11.08
CA PRO A 179 -10.54 3.56 -11.87
C PRO A 179 -9.56 4.37 -11.00
N LEU A 180 -9.94 4.71 -9.77
CA LEU A 180 -9.08 5.44 -8.83
C LEU A 180 -7.94 4.56 -8.32
N LEU A 181 -8.25 3.31 -7.99
CA LEU A 181 -7.26 2.34 -7.54
C LEU A 181 -6.27 1.99 -8.65
N SER A 182 -6.77 1.80 -9.88
CA SER A 182 -5.94 1.57 -11.08
C SER A 182 -5.04 2.76 -11.41
N SER A 183 -5.57 3.98 -11.34
CA SER A 183 -4.80 5.21 -11.56
C SER A 183 -3.71 5.36 -10.50
N CYS A 184 -4.04 5.13 -9.22
CA CYS A 184 -3.08 5.18 -8.13
C CYS A 184 -1.96 4.13 -8.34
N GLY A 185 -2.31 2.90 -8.69
CA GLY A 185 -1.35 1.83 -8.97
C GLY A 185 -0.39 2.17 -10.10
N SER A 186 -0.93 2.67 -11.22
CA SER A 186 -0.13 3.11 -12.37
C SER A 186 0.85 4.23 -11.99
N LEU A 187 0.41 5.20 -11.18
CA LEU A 187 1.24 6.31 -10.74
C LEU A 187 2.37 5.88 -9.80
N LEU A 188 2.14 4.88 -8.94
CA LEU A 188 3.19 4.30 -8.09
C LEU A 188 4.21 3.49 -8.90
N GLU A 189 3.75 2.72 -9.89
CA GLU A 189 4.65 2.04 -10.82
C GLU A 189 5.51 3.04 -11.60
N GLU A 190 4.89 4.11 -12.14
CA GLU A 190 5.59 5.20 -12.80
C GLU A 190 6.58 5.91 -11.87
N ALA A 191 6.22 6.12 -10.60
CA ALA A 191 7.13 6.70 -9.61
C ALA A 191 8.39 5.82 -9.46
N GLY A 192 8.24 4.51 -9.29
CA GLY A 192 9.37 3.57 -9.29
C GLY A 192 10.18 3.61 -10.59
N TYR A 193 9.50 3.67 -11.74
CA TYR A 193 10.14 3.76 -13.05
C TYR A 193 10.95 5.05 -13.25
N THR A 194 10.46 6.20 -12.75
CA THR A 194 11.20 7.47 -12.83
C THR A 194 12.50 7.43 -12.03
N ILE A 195 12.49 6.74 -10.88
CA ILE A 195 13.70 6.52 -10.06
C ILE A 195 14.68 5.60 -10.81
N LEU A 196 14.18 4.51 -11.41
CA LEU A 196 14.98 3.58 -12.22
C LEU A 196 15.69 4.30 -13.37
N ARG A 197 14.99 5.24 -14.03
CA ARG A 197 15.53 6.08 -15.11
C ARG A 197 16.44 7.21 -14.63
N ARG A 198 16.58 7.39 -13.32
CA ARG A 198 17.36 8.49 -12.71
C ARG A 198 16.88 9.87 -13.17
N GLU A 199 15.57 10.02 -13.36
CA GLU A 199 14.95 11.31 -13.65
C GLU A 199 15.08 12.25 -12.44
N ALA A 200 14.79 13.55 -12.57
CA ALA A 200 14.90 14.45 -11.43
C ALA A 200 13.92 14.05 -10.29
N PRO A 201 14.27 14.21 -8.99
CA PRO A 201 13.41 13.81 -7.88
C PRO A 201 12.01 14.44 -7.93
N GLY A 202 11.91 15.66 -8.47
CA GLY A 202 10.64 16.35 -8.64
C GLY A 202 9.67 15.60 -9.56
N VAL A 203 10.13 14.82 -10.54
CA VAL A 203 9.26 14.02 -11.42
C VAL A 203 8.64 12.87 -10.64
N THR A 204 9.45 12.13 -9.87
CA THR A 204 8.94 11.12 -8.90
C THR A 204 7.95 11.76 -7.92
N GLY A 205 8.27 12.96 -7.42
CA GLY A 205 7.40 13.70 -6.52
C GLY A 205 6.05 14.08 -7.13
N GLN A 206 6.00 14.39 -8.42
CA GLN A 206 4.74 14.65 -9.13
C GLN A 206 3.88 13.39 -9.20
N LYS A 207 4.48 12.22 -9.49
CA LYS A 207 3.76 10.94 -9.52
C LYS A 207 3.20 10.57 -8.16
N MET A 208 3.98 10.75 -7.09
CA MET A 208 3.50 10.56 -5.70
C MET A 208 2.36 11.51 -5.34
N GLN A 209 2.44 12.78 -5.73
CA GLN A 209 1.35 13.75 -5.51
C GLN A 209 0.07 13.35 -6.24
N GLN A 210 0.18 12.94 -7.50
CA GLN A 210 -0.97 12.46 -8.27
C GLN A 210 -1.57 11.19 -7.65
N ALA A 211 -0.73 10.26 -7.18
CA ALA A 211 -1.21 9.06 -6.49
C ALA A 211 -1.96 9.42 -5.19
N GLY A 212 -1.45 10.40 -4.43
CA GLY A 212 -2.13 10.95 -3.27
C GLY A 212 -3.51 11.55 -3.59
N ILE A 213 -3.67 12.22 -4.74
CA ILE A 213 -4.99 12.73 -5.19
C ILE A 213 -5.96 11.58 -5.46
N CYS A 214 -5.52 10.51 -6.13
CA CYS A 214 -6.35 9.32 -6.35
C CYS A 214 -6.77 8.67 -5.01
N LEU A 215 -5.85 8.57 -4.05
CA LEU A 215 -6.17 8.07 -2.71
C LEU A 215 -7.19 8.95 -1.97
N GLN A 216 -7.11 10.28 -2.12
CA GLN A 216 -8.10 11.18 -1.52
C GLN A 216 -9.49 10.98 -2.12
N GLN A 217 -9.58 10.89 -3.45
CA GLN A 217 -10.86 10.63 -4.12
C GLN A 217 -11.45 9.28 -3.69
N LEU A 218 -10.60 8.26 -3.54
CA LEU A 218 -11.03 6.95 -3.03
C LEU A 218 -11.50 7.04 -1.58
N ALA A 219 -10.83 7.84 -0.75
CA ALA A 219 -11.19 8.07 0.65
C ALA A 219 -12.58 8.69 0.81
N ASP A 220 -12.98 9.55 -0.12
CA ASP A 220 -14.30 10.20 -0.14
C ASP A 220 -15.43 9.22 -0.50
N ILE A 221 -15.11 8.11 -1.17
CA ILE A 221 -16.05 7.06 -1.57
C ILE A 221 -16.23 6.01 -0.47
N LEU A 222 -15.15 5.63 0.23
CA LEU A 222 -15.19 4.52 1.20
C LEU A 222 -16.33 4.58 2.24
N PRO A 223 -16.69 5.73 2.84
CA PRO A 223 -17.82 5.81 3.78
C PRO A 223 -19.18 5.48 3.16
N GLN A 224 -19.29 5.53 1.83
CA GLN A 224 -20.53 5.23 1.08
C GLN A 224 -20.72 3.72 0.86
N LEU A 225 -19.70 2.90 1.10
CA LEU A 225 -19.82 1.43 1.00
C LEU A 225 -20.87 0.89 1.96
N LYS A 226 -20.96 1.47 3.16
CA LYS A 226 -21.99 1.17 4.15
C LYS A 226 -22.25 2.39 5.01
N GLU A 227 -23.35 3.09 4.76
CA GLU A 227 -23.69 4.30 5.50
C GLU A 227 -23.83 4.01 7.00
N GLY A 228 -23.14 4.82 7.82
CA GLY A 228 -23.16 4.70 9.28
C GLY A 228 -22.28 3.58 9.85
N ASP A 229 -21.54 2.84 9.02
CA ASP A 229 -20.57 1.86 9.50
C ASP A 229 -19.27 2.53 9.97
N ASP A 230 -18.89 2.27 11.22
CA ASP A 230 -17.69 2.86 11.83
C ASP A 230 -16.40 2.47 11.10
N ASN A 231 -16.32 1.26 10.55
CA ASN A 231 -15.13 0.80 9.82
C ASN A 231 -15.05 1.47 8.45
N ALA A 232 -16.17 1.68 7.76
CA ALA A 232 -16.21 2.39 6.48
C ALA A 232 -15.75 3.86 6.66
N ILE A 233 -16.27 4.53 7.69
CA ILE A 233 -15.88 5.90 8.05
C ILE A 233 -14.40 5.96 8.44
N LEU A 234 -13.93 5.07 9.32
CA LEU A 234 -12.54 5.05 9.76
C LEU A 234 -11.59 4.71 8.61
N SER A 235 -11.99 3.83 7.70
CA SER A 235 -11.22 3.46 6.51
C SER A 235 -10.99 4.68 5.61
N GLY A 236 -12.04 5.48 5.35
CA GLY A 236 -11.96 6.76 4.64
C GLY A 236 -11.05 7.78 5.34
N GLN A 237 -11.14 7.90 6.67
CA GLN A 237 -10.25 8.80 7.44
C GLN A 237 -8.78 8.38 7.37
N ARG A 238 -8.49 7.08 7.46
CA ARG A 238 -7.13 6.54 7.32
C ARG A 238 -6.58 6.75 5.92
N LEU A 239 -7.42 6.58 4.91
CA LEU A 239 -7.01 6.78 3.53
C LEU A 239 -6.79 8.26 3.20
N THR A 240 -7.61 9.16 3.78
CA THR A 240 -7.39 10.61 3.75
C THR A 240 -6.02 10.97 4.34
N TYR A 241 -5.68 10.41 5.50
CA TYR A 241 -4.35 10.63 6.08
C TYR A 241 -3.24 10.06 5.18
N ALA A 242 -3.43 8.87 4.61
CA ALA A 242 -2.48 8.28 3.66
C ALA A 242 -2.24 9.19 2.44
N ALA A 243 -3.32 9.73 1.86
CA ALA A 243 -3.31 10.65 0.73
C ALA A 243 -2.54 11.94 1.04
N GLN A 244 -2.80 12.55 2.21
CA GLN A 244 -2.11 13.75 2.67
C GLN A 244 -0.62 13.51 2.84
N GLN A 245 -0.23 12.40 3.45
CA GLN A 245 1.19 12.05 3.63
C GLN A 245 1.87 11.73 2.29
N MET A 246 1.19 11.03 1.37
CA MET A 246 1.74 10.77 0.03
C MET A 246 1.95 12.06 -0.77
N THR A 247 1.01 13.00 -0.66
CA THR A 247 1.11 14.34 -1.26
C THR A 247 2.27 15.13 -0.67
N LEU A 248 2.42 15.11 0.66
CA LEU A 248 3.52 15.77 1.35
C LEU A 248 4.89 15.19 0.95
N ALA A 249 4.99 13.85 0.83
CA ALA A 249 6.18 13.19 0.30
C ALA A 249 6.50 13.69 -1.12
N GLY A 250 5.49 13.77 -1.98
CA GLY A 250 5.62 14.33 -3.33
C GLY A 250 6.09 15.79 -3.35
N ASP A 251 5.53 16.64 -2.51
CA ASP A 251 5.91 18.05 -2.41
C ASP A 251 7.34 18.24 -1.88
N GLN A 252 7.80 17.38 -0.97
CA GLN A 252 9.18 17.40 -0.47
C GLN A 252 10.19 16.99 -1.54
N LEU A 253 9.88 15.99 -2.39
CA LEU A 253 10.74 15.63 -3.53
C LEU A 253 10.78 16.72 -4.60
N GLN A 254 9.68 17.47 -4.75
CA GLN A 254 9.60 18.64 -5.63
C GLN A 254 10.29 19.87 -5.05
N GLY A 255 10.75 19.83 -3.78
CA GLY A 255 11.36 20.97 -3.10
C GLY A 255 10.37 22.08 -2.72
N LYS A 256 9.06 21.84 -2.81
CA LYS A 256 8.00 22.79 -2.44
C LYS A 256 7.90 22.96 -0.93
N VAL A 257 8.19 21.90 -0.18
CA VAL A 257 8.18 21.88 1.28
C VAL A 257 9.56 21.46 1.78
N GLN A 258 10.19 22.33 2.56
CA GLN A 258 11.43 21.97 3.26
C GLN A 258 11.08 21.03 4.42
N PRO A 259 11.77 19.88 4.58
CA PRO A 259 11.60 19.07 5.77
C PRO A 259 11.90 19.95 6.99
N LYS A 260 11.03 19.93 8.00
CA LYS A 260 11.27 20.67 9.25
C LYS A 260 12.61 20.22 9.81
N SER A 261 13.62 21.08 9.71
CA SER A 261 14.93 20.86 10.29
C SER A 261 14.73 20.62 11.79
N GLY A 262 14.88 19.37 12.22
CA GLY A 262 14.87 19.02 13.64
C GLY A 262 15.96 19.83 14.31
N LYS A 263 15.58 20.55 15.37
CA LYS A 263 16.46 21.44 16.16
C LYS A 263 17.86 20.82 16.27
N SER A 264 18.83 21.51 15.68
CA SER A 264 20.25 21.37 16.03
C SER A 264 20.34 21.65 17.52
N TRP A 265 20.38 20.61 18.35
CA TRP A 265 20.67 20.75 19.76
C TRP A 265 22.06 21.36 19.84
N LEU A 266 22.09 22.62 20.30
CA LEU A 266 23.28 23.33 20.71
C LEU A 266 24.27 22.35 21.35
N LYS A 267 25.41 22.14 20.68
CA LYS A 267 26.63 21.71 21.38
C LYS A 267 26.84 22.75 22.47
N GLY A 268 26.51 22.39 23.70
CA GLY A 268 26.79 23.20 24.87
C GLY A 268 28.27 23.55 24.85
N GLY A 269 28.54 24.86 24.92
CA GLY A 269 29.87 25.36 25.16
C GLY A 269 30.40 24.80 26.47
N MET A 270 31.63 24.30 26.41
CA MET A 270 32.55 24.32 27.54
C MET A 270 33.48 25.51 27.34
#